data_AF-A0A7C9DVC8-F1
#
_entry.id   AF-A0A7C9DVC8-F1
#
_cell.length_a   1.000
_cell.length_b   1.000
_cell.length_c   1.000
_cell.angle_alpha   90.00
_cell.angle_beta   90.00
_cell.angle_gamma   90.00
#
_symmetry.space_group_name_H-M   'P 1'
#
loop_
_entity.id
_entity.type
_entity.pdbx_description
1 polymer ?
#
loop_
_entity_poly.entity_id
_entity_poly.type
_entity_poly.pdbx_seq_one_letter_code
_entity_poly.pdbx_strand_id
1 'polypeptide(L)'
;GTLYCNGAGGAPPATLAEITLGQEQDFYDVSLVDGYNLAIAITPFKAVSGKCAPAGCISDLNAMCPAGLQVKGSRGSTVACKSACSAFNSPRYCCTGSFGTPQACKPTAYSRIFKAACPRAYSYAYDDPTSIATCTKGNYLVTFCPHHH
;
A
#
# COMPACT_ATOMS: atom_id res chain seq x y z
N GLY A 1 12.60 -19.40 9.59
CA GLY A 1 11.82 -18.22 10.02
C GLY A 1 11.21 -18.48 11.38
N THR A 2 10.93 -17.43 12.14
CA THR A 2 10.20 -17.48 13.42
C THR A 2 8.77 -17.02 13.22
N LEU A 3 7.85 -17.43 14.10
CA LEU A 3 6.46 -16.96 14.05
C LEU A 3 6.33 -15.50 14.48
N TYR A 4 7.06 -15.09 15.53
CA TYR A 4 7.11 -13.71 15.99
C TYR A 4 8.16 -12.92 15.22
N CYS A 5 7.77 -11.74 14.72
CA CYS A 5 8.65 -10.86 13.94
C CYS A 5 9.69 -10.13 14.80
N ASN A 6 9.49 -10.01 16.12
CA ASN A 6 10.45 -9.39 17.06
C ASN A 6 10.97 -8.01 16.61
N GLY A 7 10.09 -7.18 16.04
CA GLY A 7 10.43 -5.84 15.56
C GLY A 7 11.04 -5.80 14.15
N ALA A 8 11.31 -6.94 13.52
CA ALA A 8 11.70 -6.97 12.11
C ALA A 8 10.50 -6.64 11.21
N GLY A 9 10.74 -5.80 10.20
CA GLY A 9 9.77 -5.54 9.14
C GLY A 9 9.59 -6.74 8.21
N GLY A 10 8.47 -6.76 7.48
CA GLY A 10 8.25 -7.74 6.42
C GLY A 10 9.21 -7.51 5.25
N ALA A 11 9.73 -8.59 4.65
CA ALA A 11 10.54 -8.48 3.44
C ALA A 11 9.66 -8.12 2.23
N PRO A 12 9.96 -7.06 1.48
CA PRO A 12 9.22 -6.71 0.26
C PRO A 12 9.32 -7.80 -0.82
N PRO A 13 8.29 -7.98 -1.68
CA PRO A 13 7.07 -7.18 -1.74
C PRO A 13 6.02 -7.52 -0.68
N ALA A 14 5.47 -6.48 -0.04
CA ALA A 14 4.43 -6.62 0.97
C ALA A 14 3.44 -5.46 0.91
N THR A 15 2.13 -5.78 0.93
CA THR A 15 1.09 -4.78 1.13
C THR A 15 1.07 -4.37 2.61
N LEU A 16 1.12 -3.08 2.87
CA LEU A 16 1.21 -2.53 4.23
C LEU A 16 -0.12 -1.92 4.66
N ALA A 17 -0.50 -2.16 5.90
CA ALA A 17 -1.54 -1.42 6.59
C ALA A 17 -0.85 -0.49 7.59
N GLU A 18 -0.93 0.81 7.36
CA GLU A 18 -0.25 1.82 8.15
C GLU A 18 -1.29 2.57 8.98
N ILE A 19 -1.07 2.65 10.31
CA ILE A 19 -1.97 3.35 11.24
C ILE A 19 -1.11 4.16 12.20
N THR A 20 -1.29 5.47 12.19
CA THR A 20 -0.73 6.41 13.16
C THR A 20 -1.84 6.87 14.08
N LEU A 21 -1.77 6.45 15.35
CA LEU A 21 -2.73 6.85 16.37
C LEU A 21 -2.34 8.21 16.96
N GLY A 22 -3.21 9.21 16.82
CA GLY A 22 -3.02 10.54 17.38
C GLY A 22 -3.87 10.79 18.61
N GLN A 23 -3.64 11.92 19.29
CA GLN A 23 -4.48 12.29 20.45
C GLN A 23 -5.88 12.73 20.05
N GLU A 24 -5.99 13.45 18.93
CA GLU A 24 -7.26 14.01 18.43
C GLU A 24 -7.66 13.49 17.05
N GLN A 25 -6.70 12.96 16.29
CA GLN A 25 -6.90 12.48 14.93
C GLN A 25 -5.89 11.39 14.59
N ASP A 26 -6.41 10.27 14.10
CA ASP A 26 -5.65 9.17 13.58
C ASP A 26 -5.50 9.32 12.05
N PHE A 27 -4.38 8.84 11.53
CA PHE A 27 -4.08 8.76 10.11
C PHE A 27 -3.86 7.30 9.75
N TYR A 28 -4.46 6.84 8.67
CA TYR A 28 -4.28 5.46 8.22
C TYR A 28 -4.42 5.35 6.72
N ASP A 29 -3.76 4.33 6.19
CA ASP A 29 -3.76 4.01 4.78
C ASP A 29 -3.36 2.56 4.55
N VAL A 30 -3.60 2.10 3.32
CA VAL A 30 -2.97 0.88 2.82
C VAL A 30 -1.98 1.29 1.76
N SER A 31 -0.76 0.79 1.87
CA SER A 31 0.37 1.22 1.05
C SER A 31 0.95 0.07 0.23
N LEU A 32 1.23 0.39 -1.03
CA LEU A 32 1.86 -0.47 -2.03
C LEU A 32 3.24 0.05 -2.42
N VAL A 33 3.79 1.00 -1.64
CA VAL A 33 5.14 1.55 -1.84
C VAL A 33 6.19 0.42 -1.78
N ASP A 34 5.97 -0.55 -0.90
CA ASP A 34 6.79 -1.75 -0.76
C ASP A 34 6.30 -2.92 -1.61
N GLY A 35 5.35 -2.69 -2.51
CA GLY A 35 4.79 -3.71 -3.40
C GLY A 35 3.47 -4.29 -2.91
N TYR A 36 3.07 -5.38 -3.56
CA TYR A 36 1.82 -6.08 -3.29
C TYR A 36 2.08 -7.57 -3.14
N ASN A 37 1.45 -8.21 -2.17
CA ASN A 37 1.42 -9.66 -2.06
C ASN A 37 -0.01 -10.20 -1.93
N LEU A 38 -0.85 -9.52 -1.13
CA LEU A 38 -2.26 -9.86 -0.97
C LEU A 38 -3.12 -8.61 -0.74
N ALA A 39 -4.40 -8.72 -1.07
CA ALA A 39 -5.38 -7.66 -0.87
C ALA A 39 -5.61 -7.41 0.63
N ILE A 40 -5.60 -6.14 1.03
CA ILE A 40 -5.83 -5.69 2.41
C ILE A 40 -6.78 -4.50 2.40
N ALA A 41 -7.69 -4.44 3.36
CA ALA A 41 -8.49 -3.26 3.66
C ALA A 41 -8.46 -2.92 5.14
N ILE A 42 -8.47 -1.62 5.45
CA ILE A 42 -8.69 -1.04 6.77
C ILE A 42 -10.09 -0.43 6.77
N THR A 43 -10.95 -0.90 7.67
CA THR A 43 -12.29 -0.35 7.88
C THR A 43 -12.42 0.21 9.30
N PRO A 44 -12.51 1.54 9.47
CA PRO A 44 -12.78 2.12 10.77
C PRO A 44 -14.22 1.83 11.24
N PHE A 45 -14.41 1.65 12.54
CA PHE A 45 -15.72 1.47 13.16
C PHE A 45 -15.78 2.10 14.55
N LYS A 46 -17.01 2.40 15.02
CA LYS A 46 -17.25 3.07 16.32
C LYS A 46 -16.47 4.38 16.49
N ALA A 47 -16.27 5.12 15.41
CA ALA A 47 -15.60 6.41 15.43
C ALA A 47 -16.50 7.52 15.95
N VAL A 48 -15.89 8.55 16.56
CA VAL A 48 -16.62 9.70 17.12
C VAL A 48 -16.86 10.77 16.04
N SER A 49 -15.87 11.02 15.18
CA SER A 49 -15.96 12.01 14.10
C SER A 49 -14.88 11.76 13.02
N GLY A 50 -14.95 12.52 11.92
CA GLY A 50 -14.05 12.38 10.78
C GLY A 50 -14.71 11.69 9.58
N LYS A 51 -14.02 11.69 8.42
CA LYS A 51 -14.53 11.00 7.22
C LYS A 51 -14.54 9.48 7.42
N CYS A 52 -13.57 8.95 8.18
CA CYS A 52 -13.46 7.54 8.57
C CYS A 52 -13.70 6.57 7.40
N ALA A 53 -13.21 6.95 6.21
CA ALA A 53 -13.44 6.21 4.99
C ALA A 53 -12.54 4.97 4.95
N PRO A 54 -13.02 3.81 4.47
CA PRO A 54 -12.14 2.66 4.26
C PRO A 54 -10.90 2.99 3.43
N ALA A 55 -9.77 2.35 3.74
CA ALA A 55 -8.54 2.40 2.94
C ALA A 55 -8.21 0.97 2.50
N GLY A 56 -7.65 0.78 1.30
CA GLY A 56 -7.35 -0.58 0.87
C GLY A 56 -7.18 -0.84 -0.60
N CYS A 57 -6.80 -2.08 -0.86
CA CYS A 57 -6.86 -2.70 -2.17
C CYS A 57 -7.68 -3.99 -2.08
N ILE A 58 -8.73 -4.07 -2.89
CA ILE A 58 -9.63 -5.23 -3.01
C ILE A 58 -9.39 -6.02 -4.31
N SER A 59 -8.69 -5.43 -5.26
CA SER A 59 -8.30 -6.06 -6.52
C SER A 59 -7.11 -7.01 -6.32
N ASP A 60 -7.05 -8.06 -7.14
CA ASP A 60 -5.84 -8.89 -7.23
C ASP A 60 -4.81 -8.25 -8.16
N LEU A 61 -3.83 -7.56 -7.56
CA LEU A 61 -2.73 -6.94 -8.29
C LEU A 61 -1.76 -7.96 -8.89
N ASN A 62 -1.72 -9.20 -8.39
CA ASN A 62 -0.85 -10.23 -8.96
C ASN A 62 -1.27 -10.62 -10.37
N ALA A 63 -2.58 -10.56 -10.67
CA ALA A 63 -3.14 -10.86 -11.98
C ALA A 63 -2.76 -9.82 -13.06
N MET A 64 -2.48 -8.58 -12.67
CA MET A 64 -2.12 -7.48 -13.58
C MET A 64 -0.69 -6.97 -13.39
N CYS A 65 0.11 -7.68 -12.60
CA CYS A 65 1.48 -7.30 -12.29
C CYS A 65 2.34 -7.28 -13.56
N PRO A 66 3.00 -6.16 -13.91
CA PRO A 66 3.90 -6.08 -15.07
C PRO A 66 5.04 -7.10 -14.97
N ALA A 67 5.44 -7.70 -16.11
CA ALA A 67 6.43 -8.78 -16.14
C ALA A 67 7.72 -8.47 -15.37
N GLY A 68 8.25 -7.24 -15.48
CA GLY A 68 9.46 -6.81 -14.77
C GLY A 68 9.31 -6.66 -13.24
N LEU A 69 8.09 -6.76 -12.71
CA LEU A 69 7.77 -6.61 -11.29
C LEU A 69 7.29 -7.93 -10.65
N GLN A 70 7.04 -8.97 -11.45
CA GLN A 70 6.46 -10.22 -10.96
C GLN A 70 7.44 -10.98 -10.06
N VAL A 71 6.93 -11.45 -8.92
CA VAL A 71 7.55 -12.52 -8.13
C VAL A 71 6.82 -13.81 -8.45
N LYS A 72 7.56 -14.80 -8.95
CA LYS A 72 7.00 -16.10 -9.36
C LYS A 72 7.09 -17.12 -8.23
N GLY A 73 5.98 -17.81 -7.98
CA GLY A 73 5.93 -18.99 -7.12
C GLY A 73 6.47 -20.23 -7.83
N SER A 74 6.56 -21.34 -7.11
CA SER A 74 7.06 -22.62 -7.62
C SER A 74 6.28 -23.18 -8.81
N ARG A 75 5.00 -22.82 -8.94
CA ARG A 75 4.12 -23.21 -10.05
C ARG A 75 4.11 -22.23 -11.22
N GLY A 76 4.99 -21.22 -11.22
CA GLY A 76 5.08 -20.19 -12.27
C GLY A 76 3.99 -19.10 -12.21
N SER A 77 3.03 -19.22 -11.29
CA SER A 77 2.06 -18.15 -11.00
C SER A 77 2.74 -16.96 -10.34
N THR A 78 2.27 -15.75 -10.62
CA THR A 78 2.69 -14.56 -9.88
C THR A 78 2.09 -14.62 -8.47
N VAL A 79 2.94 -14.55 -7.44
CA VAL A 79 2.52 -14.62 -6.02
C VAL A 79 2.67 -13.29 -5.28
N ALA A 80 3.42 -12.37 -5.87
CA ALA A 80 3.56 -11.00 -5.39
C ALA A 80 4.02 -10.10 -6.55
N CYS A 81 3.85 -8.79 -6.39
CA CYS A 81 4.26 -7.76 -7.33
C CYS A 81 5.16 -6.74 -6.64
N LYS A 82 6.40 -6.61 -7.09
CA LYS A 82 7.34 -5.59 -6.60
C LYS A 82 6.82 -4.19 -6.94
N SER A 83 7.09 -3.22 -6.07
CA SER A 83 7.03 -1.82 -6.49
C SER A 83 8.16 -1.51 -7.48
N ALA A 84 8.01 -0.43 -8.24
CA ALA A 84 9.07 0.01 -9.15
C ALA A 84 10.35 0.41 -8.40
N CYS A 85 10.24 0.95 -7.18
CA CYS A 85 11.40 1.26 -6.37
C CYS A 85 12.17 -0.03 -6.01
N SER A 86 11.47 -1.04 -5.48
CA SER A 86 12.06 -2.33 -5.14
C SER A 86 12.68 -3.06 -6.34
N ALA A 87 12.08 -2.94 -7.52
CA ALA A 87 12.57 -3.60 -8.73
C ALA A 87 13.77 -2.91 -9.38
N PHE A 88 13.82 -1.58 -9.38
CA PHE A 88 14.78 -0.83 -10.20
C PHE A 88 15.76 0.04 -9.39
N ASN A 89 15.50 0.28 -8.11
CA ASN A 89 16.33 1.07 -7.20
C ASN A 89 16.76 2.44 -7.78
N SER A 90 15.89 3.06 -8.59
CA SER A 90 16.15 4.35 -9.24
C SER A 90 15.57 5.50 -8.42
N PRO A 91 16.27 6.64 -8.29
CA PRO A 91 15.75 7.82 -7.59
C PRO A 91 14.36 8.27 -8.05
N ARG A 92 14.06 8.10 -9.34
CA ARG A 92 12.74 8.44 -9.91
C ARG A 92 11.60 7.57 -9.35
N TYR A 93 11.85 6.30 -9.04
CA TYR A 93 10.84 5.38 -8.51
C TYR A 93 10.79 5.39 -6.98
N CYS A 94 11.94 5.61 -6.35
CA CYS A 94 12.06 5.66 -4.89
C CYS A 94 11.83 7.05 -4.30
N CYS A 95 11.64 8.07 -5.14
CA CYS A 95 11.51 9.46 -4.73
C CYS A 95 12.65 9.94 -3.82
N THR A 96 13.89 9.72 -4.26
CA THR A 96 15.10 10.12 -3.52
C THR A 96 15.95 11.11 -4.31
N GLY A 97 16.92 11.75 -3.67
CA GLY A 97 17.82 12.71 -4.30
C GLY A 97 17.05 13.86 -4.96
N SER A 98 17.30 14.10 -6.26
CA SER A 98 16.58 15.13 -7.03
C SER A 98 15.07 14.89 -7.16
N PHE A 99 14.58 13.70 -6.80
CA PHE A 99 13.16 13.34 -6.75
C PHE A 99 12.61 13.31 -5.32
N GLY A 100 13.34 13.80 -4.32
CA GLY A 100 12.97 13.79 -2.89
C GLY A 100 11.87 14.78 -2.50
N THR A 101 11.07 15.27 -3.44
CA THR A 101 9.96 16.18 -3.18
C THR A 101 8.72 15.75 -3.98
N PRO A 102 7.49 16.03 -3.49
CA PRO A 102 6.26 15.78 -4.26
C PRO A 102 6.23 16.51 -5.62
N GLN A 103 6.90 17.66 -5.71
CA GLN A 103 7.00 18.42 -6.95
C GLN A 103 7.88 17.71 -7.99
N ALA A 104 8.94 17.02 -7.56
CA ALA A 104 9.87 16.34 -8.45
C ALA A 104 9.49 14.87 -8.72
N CYS A 105 9.01 14.12 -7.70
CA CYS A 105 8.59 12.74 -7.90
C CYS A 105 7.16 12.65 -8.45
N LYS A 106 7.06 12.48 -9.77
CA LYS A 106 5.77 12.33 -10.45
C LYS A 106 5.35 10.88 -10.59
N PRO A 107 4.03 10.60 -10.67
CA PRO A 107 3.53 9.26 -10.96
C PRO A 107 4.17 8.66 -12.23
N THR A 108 4.47 7.37 -12.18
CA THR A 108 5.10 6.62 -13.27
C THR A 108 4.10 5.65 -13.89
N ALA A 109 4.48 4.99 -15.00
CA ALA A 109 3.62 3.95 -15.58
C ALA A 109 3.31 2.84 -14.55
N TYR A 110 4.29 2.47 -13.72
CA TYR A 110 4.12 1.44 -12.71
C TYR A 110 3.21 1.87 -11.55
N SER A 111 3.41 3.06 -10.98
CA SER A 111 2.55 3.52 -9.88
C SER A 111 1.11 3.75 -10.33
N ARG A 112 0.90 4.18 -11.59
CA ARG A 112 -0.46 4.30 -12.16
C ARG A 112 -1.18 2.96 -12.28
N ILE A 113 -0.49 1.86 -12.57
CA ILE A 113 -1.09 0.52 -12.59
C ILE A 113 -1.60 0.16 -11.19
N PHE A 114 -0.78 0.41 -10.18
CA PHE A 114 -1.12 0.12 -8.78
C PHE A 114 -2.30 0.99 -8.33
N LYS A 115 -2.29 2.28 -8.66
CA LYS A 115 -3.39 3.20 -8.35
C LYS A 115 -4.69 2.84 -9.08
N ALA A 116 -4.61 2.42 -10.34
CA ALA A 116 -5.78 2.01 -11.10
C ALA A 116 -6.44 0.75 -10.49
N ALA A 117 -5.63 -0.20 -10.04
CA ALA A 117 -6.12 -1.40 -9.37
C ALA A 117 -6.67 -1.12 -7.97
N CYS A 118 -6.04 -0.20 -7.25
CA CYS A 118 -6.31 0.10 -5.86
C CYS A 118 -6.42 1.63 -5.64
N PRO A 119 -7.53 2.28 -6.06
CA PRO A 119 -7.64 3.75 -6.00
C PRO A 119 -7.57 4.33 -4.58
N ARG A 120 -7.86 3.49 -3.57
CA ARG A 120 -7.89 3.85 -2.14
C ARG A 120 -6.63 3.39 -1.38
N ALA A 121 -5.55 3.10 -2.11
CA ALA A 121 -4.25 2.74 -1.56
C ALA A 121 -3.16 3.69 -2.09
N TYR A 122 -2.10 3.86 -1.30
CA TYR A 122 -0.87 4.51 -1.72
C TYR A 122 -0.14 3.67 -2.77
N SER A 123 0.12 4.25 -3.93
CA SER A 123 0.81 3.56 -5.03
C SER A 123 2.30 3.91 -5.13
N TYR A 124 2.75 5.01 -4.52
CA TYR A 124 4.15 5.44 -4.42
C TYR A 124 4.33 6.48 -3.31
N ALA A 125 5.58 6.83 -2.97
CA ALA A 125 5.92 7.61 -1.76
C ALA A 125 5.25 8.99 -1.63
N TYR A 126 4.92 9.65 -2.73
CA TYR A 126 4.24 10.95 -2.73
C TYR A 126 2.89 10.91 -3.44
N ASP A 127 2.19 9.78 -3.33
CA ASP A 127 0.82 9.66 -3.85
C ASP A 127 -0.11 10.69 -3.22
N ASP A 128 -1.20 10.95 -3.93
CA ASP A 128 -2.10 12.04 -3.62
C ASP A 128 -2.75 11.94 -2.22
N PRO A 129 -3.17 13.06 -1.62
CA PRO A 129 -3.77 13.08 -0.28
C PRO A 129 -5.07 12.27 -0.16
N THR A 130 -5.65 11.79 -1.26
CA THR A 130 -6.84 10.93 -1.23
C THR A 130 -6.53 9.53 -0.68
N SER A 131 -5.24 9.18 -0.58
CA SER A 131 -4.77 7.88 -0.09
C SER A 131 -4.57 7.84 1.42
N ILE A 132 -4.51 8.99 2.11
CA ILE A 132 -4.53 9.08 3.58
C ILE A 132 -5.96 9.33 4.01
N ALA A 133 -6.47 8.43 4.85
CA ALA A 133 -7.74 8.62 5.51
C ALA A 133 -7.53 9.06 6.96
N THR A 134 -8.44 9.88 7.46
CA THR A 134 -8.42 10.34 8.85
C THR A 134 -9.68 9.90 9.58
N CYS A 135 -9.52 9.64 10.87
CA CYS A 135 -10.62 9.27 11.75
C CYS A 135 -10.30 9.73 13.18
N THR A 136 -11.31 10.06 13.97
CA THR A 136 -11.13 10.50 15.36
C THR A 136 -11.75 9.47 16.30
N LYS A 137 -10.92 8.93 17.20
CA LYS A 137 -11.30 7.95 18.23
C LYS A 137 -11.99 6.72 17.62
N GLY A 138 -11.40 6.16 16.56
CA GLY A 138 -11.91 4.98 15.86
C GLY A 138 -11.30 3.67 16.36
N ASN A 139 -12.02 2.58 16.13
CA ASN A 139 -11.42 1.24 16.11
C ASN A 139 -11.18 0.82 14.66
N TYR A 140 -10.25 -0.10 14.41
CA TYR A 140 -9.84 -0.49 13.05
C TYR A 140 -9.98 -2.00 12.85
N LEU A 141 -10.66 -2.39 11.78
CA LEU A 141 -10.69 -3.76 11.29
C LEU A 141 -9.76 -3.87 10.08
N VAL A 142 -8.72 -4.69 10.20
CA VAL A 142 -7.85 -5.05 9.08
C VAL A 142 -8.31 -6.38 8.51
N THR A 143 -8.74 -6.37 7.25
CA THR A 143 -9.23 -7.55 6.54
C THR A 143 -8.25 -7.94 5.46
N PHE A 144 -7.79 -9.19 5.50
CA PHE A 144 -7.03 -9.82 4.43
C PHE A 144 -7.99 -10.46 3.42
N CYS A 145 -7.70 -10.32 2.13
CA CYS A 145 -8.56 -10.75 1.03
C CYS A 145 -10.01 -10.24 1.13
N PRO A 146 -10.22 -8.91 1.27
CA PRO A 146 -11.56 -8.33 1.26
C PRO A 146 -12.25 -8.55 -0.09
N HIS A 147 -13.54 -8.88 -0.05
CA HIS A 147 -14.37 -9.02 -1.25
C HIS A 147 -15.39 -7.90 -1.35
N HIS A 148 -15.79 -7.56 -2.58
CA HIS A 148 -17.02 -6.78 -2.78
C HIS A 148 -18.21 -7.63 -2.33
N HIS A 149 -19.06 -7.06 -1.48
CA HIS A 149 -20.42 -7.56 -1.29
C HIS A 149 -21.31 -7.11 -2.44
#